data_AF-A0A5B1BLG8-F1
#
_entry.id   AF-A0A5B1BLG8-F1
#
_cell.length_a   1.000
_cell.length_b   1.000
_cell.length_c   1.000
_cell.angle_alpha   90.00
_cell.angle_beta   90.00
_cell.angle_gamma   90.00
#
_symmetry.space_group_name_H-M   'P 1'
#
loop_
_entity.id
_entity.type
_entity.pdbx_description
1 polymer ?
#
loop_
_entity_poly.entity_id
_entity_poly.type
_entity_poly.pdbx_seq_one_letter_code
_entity_poly.pdbx_strand_id
1 'polypeptide(L)'
;GNGNKGSGNVGDGNTGGTNLGSGNIGDRNIGGGNNGSDNVGAGNVRSGNVGFGNFGQGVNGGRNVGLGNLGNDNVGFGNTGNFNNGLGNAGNANVGAGNTGISNQGLGNTGSSNRGFANSGVGNIGFGNTGNNNLGIGLTGNNQVGIGGLNSGSGNIGLFNSGNNNIGFFNSGNGNVGIGNSSNLNVGVANSGSLVGPFQPGHNTGFGNSGGINTGFFNGGGGNTGAGNGGLANLGFGNTGTVNTGSFNTGTLNTGNFNSGTLNTGDLNSGSVNTGWANSGDVNTGLFNAGDVNTAIGAIGVGPGTVSGFGNTGTISSGFFNSGDATSGSQNAGTSNSGWQNAVTASSASGIGNREMFNAGISNAAPISSGFFHTGARTSGGFNTTADRSGFGN
;
A
#
# COMPACT_ATOMS: atom_id res chain seq x y z
N GLY A 1 28.62 42.86 71.89
CA GLY A 1 30.05 42.57 71.81
C GLY A 1 30.80 43.75 71.26
N ASN A 2 32.06 43.55 70.93
CA ASN A 2 33.02 44.57 70.54
C ASN A 2 32.94 44.86 69.03
N GLY A 3 33.19 46.12 68.64
CA GLY A 3 33.32 46.51 67.23
C GLY A 3 32.02 46.58 66.42
N ASN A 4 30.85 46.53 67.06
CA ASN A 4 29.57 46.68 66.36
C ASN A 4 29.30 48.15 65.98
N LYS A 5 28.75 48.40 64.78
CA LYS A 5 28.27 49.69 64.29
C LYS A 5 26.79 49.57 63.92
N GLY A 6 25.92 50.38 64.54
CA GLY A 6 24.46 50.32 64.36
C GLY A 6 23.75 49.80 65.63
N SER A 7 22.49 49.37 65.50
CA SER A 7 21.61 49.07 66.65
C SER A 7 21.14 47.61 66.69
N GLY A 8 20.84 47.09 67.88
CA GLY A 8 20.24 45.77 68.05
C GLY A 8 21.13 44.57 67.71
N ASN A 9 22.45 44.76 67.55
CA ASN A 9 23.38 43.67 67.19
C ASN A 9 23.83 42.87 68.43
N VAL A 10 23.85 41.54 68.31
CA VAL A 10 24.34 40.58 69.32
C VAL A 10 25.52 39.81 68.76
N GLY A 11 26.67 39.84 69.44
CA GLY A 11 27.97 39.31 68.97
C GLY A 11 28.98 40.44 68.65
N ASP A 12 29.95 40.18 67.77
CA ASP A 12 31.11 41.04 67.50
C ASP A 12 31.26 41.47 66.03
N GLY A 13 31.78 42.68 65.79
CA GLY A 13 32.19 43.14 64.46
C GLY A 13 31.07 43.31 63.43
N ASN A 14 29.81 43.48 63.85
CA ASN A 14 28.68 43.66 62.94
C ASN A 14 28.49 45.13 62.52
N THR A 15 28.11 45.40 61.26
CA THR A 15 27.75 46.73 60.74
C THR A 15 26.33 46.69 60.17
N GLY A 16 25.41 47.50 60.72
CA GLY A 16 23.99 47.51 60.37
C GLY A 16 23.10 47.25 61.59
N GLY A 17 21.89 46.75 61.39
CA GLY A 17 20.87 46.58 62.41
C GLY A 17 20.47 45.13 62.69
N THR A 18 20.19 44.81 63.96
CA THR A 18 19.51 43.56 64.38
C THR A 18 20.20 42.25 63.94
N ASN A 19 21.54 42.24 63.88
CA ASN A 19 22.30 41.05 63.52
C ASN A 19 22.59 40.16 64.74
N LEU A 20 22.57 38.84 64.57
CA LEU A 20 22.96 37.84 65.56
C LEU A 20 24.17 37.03 65.06
N GLY A 21 25.30 37.17 65.73
CA GLY A 21 26.57 36.49 65.41
C GLY A 21 27.68 37.49 65.12
N SER A 22 28.62 37.17 64.20
CA SER A 22 29.85 37.96 64.06
C SER A 22 30.22 38.34 62.63
N GLY A 23 30.74 39.56 62.44
CA GLY A 23 31.29 40.01 61.15
C GLY A 23 30.25 40.21 60.04
N ASN A 24 28.99 40.48 60.37
CA ASN A 24 27.95 40.73 59.37
C ASN A 24 27.91 42.20 58.92
N ILE A 25 27.61 42.45 57.65
CA ILE A 25 27.39 43.78 57.06
C ILE A 25 25.98 43.79 56.44
N GLY A 26 25.11 44.68 56.90
CA GLY A 26 23.68 44.74 56.54
C GLY A 26 22.77 44.47 57.74
N ASP A 27 21.50 44.19 57.48
CA ASP A 27 20.48 44.10 58.52
C ASP A 27 19.90 42.69 58.68
N ARG A 28 19.47 42.33 59.90
CA ARG A 28 18.71 41.11 60.21
C ARG A 28 19.41 39.80 59.83
N ASN A 29 20.75 39.76 59.86
CA ASN A 29 21.50 38.54 59.59
C ASN A 29 21.64 37.66 60.84
N ILE A 30 21.60 36.34 60.66
CA ILE A 30 21.87 35.34 61.70
C ILE A 30 23.06 34.48 61.25
N GLY A 31 24.12 34.38 62.06
CA GLY A 31 25.36 33.66 61.75
C GLY A 31 26.53 34.62 61.53
N GLY A 32 27.40 34.40 60.54
CA GLY A 32 28.63 35.19 60.44
C GLY A 32 29.20 35.46 59.05
N GLY A 33 29.89 36.59 58.90
CA GLY A 33 30.54 36.96 57.64
C GLY A 33 29.56 37.22 56.48
N ASN A 34 28.30 37.53 56.76
CA ASN A 34 27.32 37.83 55.71
C ASN A 34 27.43 39.29 55.26
N ASN A 35 27.28 39.55 53.96
CA ASN A 35 27.28 40.90 53.36
C ASN A 35 26.00 41.11 52.54
N GLY A 36 25.01 41.77 53.14
CA GLY A 36 23.63 41.90 52.67
C GLY A 36 22.67 41.78 53.86
N SER A 37 21.37 41.80 53.60
CA SER A 37 20.36 41.73 54.67
C SER A 37 19.61 40.39 54.66
N ASP A 38 19.01 40.02 55.78
CA ASP A 38 18.13 38.84 55.91
C ASP A 38 18.81 37.49 55.60
N ASN A 39 20.13 37.38 55.82
CA ASN A 39 20.82 36.12 55.60
C ASN A 39 20.85 35.25 56.87
N VAL A 40 20.76 33.93 56.70
CA VAL A 40 20.93 32.95 57.78
C VAL A 40 22.06 32.00 57.41
N GLY A 41 23.05 31.84 58.28
CA GLY A 41 24.25 31.02 58.05
C GLY A 41 25.51 31.89 57.89
N ALA A 42 26.44 31.50 57.01
CA ALA A 42 27.72 32.21 56.94
C ALA A 42 28.29 32.44 55.54
N GLY A 43 29.00 33.56 55.37
CA GLY A 43 29.69 33.91 54.12
C GLY A 43 28.75 34.19 52.95
N ASN A 44 27.49 34.56 53.21
CA ASN A 44 26.54 34.87 52.15
C ASN A 44 26.70 36.32 51.66
N VAL A 45 26.52 36.54 50.36
CA VAL A 45 26.58 37.86 49.72
C VAL A 45 25.26 38.18 49.03
N ARG A 46 24.81 39.43 49.21
CA ARG A 46 23.45 39.93 48.96
C ARG A 46 22.43 39.34 49.92
N SER A 47 21.14 39.48 49.64
CA SER A 47 20.10 39.38 50.67
C SER A 47 19.27 38.10 50.60
N GLY A 48 18.73 37.68 51.75
CA GLY A 48 17.75 36.60 51.86
C GLY A 48 18.32 35.19 51.65
N ASN A 49 19.64 34.99 51.72
CA ASN A 49 20.22 33.67 51.54
C ASN A 49 20.20 32.85 52.84
N VAL A 50 20.00 31.54 52.74
CA VAL A 50 20.05 30.59 53.85
C VAL A 50 21.10 29.52 53.57
N GLY A 51 22.06 29.35 54.47
CA GLY A 51 23.15 28.38 54.34
C GLY A 51 24.52 29.05 54.24
N PHE A 52 25.43 28.51 53.43
CA PHE A 52 26.84 28.92 53.44
C PHE A 52 27.36 29.28 52.06
N GLY A 53 28.08 30.41 51.97
CA GLY A 53 28.83 30.79 50.78
C GLY A 53 27.96 31.07 49.56
N ASN A 54 26.70 31.48 49.73
CA ASN A 54 25.84 31.81 48.61
C ASN A 54 26.09 33.25 48.12
N PHE A 55 26.15 33.44 46.81
CA PHE A 55 26.39 34.74 46.17
C PHE A 55 25.21 35.08 45.25
N GLY A 56 24.33 35.98 45.68
CA GLY A 56 23.26 36.54 44.83
C GLY A 56 23.83 37.19 43.57
N GLN A 57 23.03 37.54 42.55
CA GLN A 57 23.47 38.39 41.42
C GLN A 57 22.47 39.50 41.10
N GLY A 58 22.98 40.69 40.75
CA GLY A 58 22.15 41.91 40.52
C GLY A 58 21.83 42.69 41.80
N VAL A 59 21.18 43.86 41.69
CA VAL A 59 20.96 44.79 42.82
C VAL A 59 20.02 44.20 43.89
N ASN A 60 19.05 43.39 43.48
CA ASN A 60 18.09 42.70 44.36
C ASN A 60 18.25 41.17 44.33
N GLY A 61 19.48 40.72 44.08
CA GLY A 61 19.82 39.31 43.97
C GLY A 61 19.97 38.60 45.32
N GLY A 62 19.83 37.28 45.32
CA GLY A 62 19.96 36.42 46.50
C GLY A 62 18.85 35.38 46.56
N ARG A 63 18.31 35.12 47.76
CA ARG A 63 17.29 34.09 48.03
C ARG A 63 17.74 32.66 47.73
N ASN A 64 19.04 32.40 47.82
CA ASN A 64 19.55 31.04 47.67
C ASN A 64 19.45 30.26 48.99
N VAL A 65 19.14 28.97 48.90
CA VAL A 65 19.09 28.04 50.04
C VAL A 65 20.08 26.90 49.82
N GLY A 66 21.03 26.71 50.73
CA GLY A 66 22.02 25.64 50.70
C GLY A 66 23.46 26.16 50.63
N LEU A 67 24.34 25.49 49.88
CA LEU A 67 25.78 25.78 49.90
C LEU A 67 26.31 26.23 48.53
N GLY A 68 27.08 27.32 48.52
CA GLY A 68 27.93 27.67 47.37
C GLY A 68 27.16 28.00 46.09
N ASN A 69 25.93 28.50 46.19
CA ASN A 69 25.14 28.86 44.99
C ASN A 69 25.54 30.26 44.47
N LEU A 70 25.71 30.39 43.16
CA LEU A 70 26.01 31.63 42.44
C LEU A 70 24.84 32.03 41.56
N GLY A 71 24.21 33.17 41.84
CA GLY A 71 23.00 33.65 41.15
C GLY A 71 21.82 33.73 42.11
N ASN A 72 20.59 33.61 41.63
CA ASN A 72 19.40 33.91 42.44
C ASN A 72 18.44 32.72 42.56
N ASP A 73 17.71 32.65 43.67
CA ASP A 73 16.61 31.70 43.87
C ASP A 73 17.00 30.22 43.68
N ASN A 74 18.26 29.88 43.94
CA ASN A 74 18.71 28.49 43.84
C ASN A 74 18.49 27.74 45.16
N VAL A 75 18.15 26.45 45.08
CA VAL A 75 18.02 25.55 46.22
C VAL A 75 18.98 24.37 46.03
N GLY A 76 19.79 24.06 47.03
CA GLY A 76 20.75 22.96 47.03
C GLY A 76 22.20 23.44 47.00
N PHE A 77 23.05 22.78 46.23
CA PHE A 77 24.50 22.86 46.38
C PHE A 77 25.20 23.20 45.06
N GLY A 78 26.04 24.24 45.05
CA GLY A 78 26.96 24.53 43.96
C GLY A 78 26.28 24.92 42.64
N ASN A 79 25.06 25.45 42.67
CA ASN A 79 24.37 25.84 41.44
C ASN A 79 24.89 27.20 40.93
N THR A 80 25.03 27.35 39.62
CA THR A 80 25.37 28.61 38.95
C THR A 80 24.24 29.04 38.01
N GLY A 81 23.78 30.28 38.13
CA GLY A 81 22.62 30.83 37.41
C GLY A 81 21.41 30.95 38.33
N ASN A 82 20.18 30.90 37.80
CA ASN A 82 18.99 31.23 38.59
C ASN A 82 17.96 30.09 38.66
N PHE A 83 17.18 30.03 39.73
CA PHE A 83 16.05 29.11 39.90
C PHE A 83 16.41 27.62 39.79
N ASN A 84 17.67 27.23 40.04
CA ASN A 84 18.05 25.83 40.01
C ASN A 84 17.71 25.14 41.33
N ASN A 85 17.22 23.91 41.27
CA ASN A 85 16.93 23.06 42.43
C ASN A 85 17.74 21.76 42.34
N GLY A 86 18.75 21.61 43.18
CA GLY A 86 19.54 20.40 43.32
C GLY A 86 21.05 20.68 43.36
N LEU A 87 21.83 19.89 42.62
CA LEU A 87 23.29 19.81 42.80
C LEU A 87 24.06 20.20 41.54
N GLY A 88 24.89 21.24 41.61
CA GLY A 88 25.88 21.54 40.57
C GLY A 88 25.26 21.86 39.22
N ASN A 89 24.06 22.44 39.18
CA ASN A 89 23.45 22.84 37.91
C ASN A 89 24.05 24.16 37.43
N ALA A 90 24.27 24.29 36.12
CA ALA A 90 24.76 25.50 35.47
C ALA A 90 23.72 26.02 34.46
N GLY A 91 23.29 27.26 34.60
CA GLY A 91 22.23 27.87 33.78
C GLY A 91 20.97 28.13 34.62
N ASN A 92 19.78 28.03 34.04
CA ASN A 92 18.55 28.50 34.68
C ASN A 92 17.47 27.42 34.79
N ALA A 93 16.71 27.45 35.89
CA ALA A 93 15.51 26.64 36.09
C ALA A 93 15.73 25.11 35.99
N ASN A 94 16.94 24.62 36.23
CA ASN A 94 17.22 23.19 36.19
C ASN A 94 16.82 22.50 37.51
N VAL A 95 16.32 21.28 37.43
CA VAL A 95 15.96 20.45 38.59
C VAL A 95 16.75 19.14 38.54
N GLY A 96 17.41 18.77 39.63
CA GLY A 96 18.25 17.57 39.72
C GLY A 96 19.74 17.92 39.81
N ALA A 97 20.61 17.17 39.13
CA ALA A 97 22.05 17.33 39.30
C ALA A 97 22.85 17.42 38.00
N GLY A 98 23.86 18.29 38.00
CA GLY A 98 24.84 18.40 36.91
C GLY A 98 24.23 18.83 35.57
N ASN A 99 23.05 19.44 35.57
CA ASN A 99 22.43 19.89 34.33
C ASN A 99 23.06 21.21 33.86
N THR A 100 23.32 21.33 32.56
CA THR A 100 23.83 22.55 31.93
C THR A 100 22.82 23.09 30.93
N GLY A 101 22.43 24.36 31.06
CA GLY A 101 21.48 25.03 30.18
C GLY A 101 20.18 25.41 30.90
N ILE A 102 19.02 25.19 30.27
CA ILE A 102 17.74 25.77 30.74
C ILE A 102 16.66 24.72 30.93
N SER A 103 15.96 24.76 32.07
CA SER A 103 14.76 23.96 32.32
C SER A 103 14.93 22.44 32.16
N ASN A 104 16.14 21.92 32.39
CA ASN A 104 16.36 20.48 32.36
C ASN A 104 15.92 19.85 33.69
N GLN A 105 15.39 18.63 33.64
CA GLN A 105 15.00 17.85 34.81
C GLN A 105 15.67 16.48 34.79
N GLY A 106 16.42 16.16 35.85
CA GLY A 106 17.11 14.89 36.01
C GLY A 106 18.62 15.07 36.18
N LEU A 107 19.44 14.20 35.57
CA LEU A 107 20.88 14.17 35.80
C LEU A 107 21.69 14.41 34.51
N GLY A 108 22.65 15.32 34.57
CA GLY A 108 23.68 15.47 33.54
C GLY A 108 23.16 15.88 32.17
N ASN A 109 21.98 16.49 32.08
CA ASN A 109 21.45 16.93 30.79
C ASN A 109 22.13 18.23 30.33
N THR A 110 22.43 18.34 29.04
CA THR A 110 23.01 19.53 28.42
C THR A 110 22.06 20.09 27.36
N GLY A 111 21.79 21.39 27.39
CA GLY A 111 20.86 22.06 26.48
C GLY A 111 19.59 22.51 27.19
N SER A 112 18.42 22.30 26.57
CA SER A 112 17.17 22.88 27.09
C SER A 112 16.01 21.90 27.17
N SER A 113 15.21 21.99 28.23
CA SER A 113 13.95 21.26 28.39
C SER A 113 14.08 19.73 28.30
N ASN A 114 15.24 19.17 28.59
CA ASN A 114 15.43 17.72 28.59
C ASN A 114 14.93 17.10 29.90
N ARG A 115 14.36 15.90 29.85
CA ARG A 115 13.87 15.14 31.00
C ARG A 115 14.52 13.76 31.05
N GLY A 116 15.29 13.47 32.10
CA GLY A 116 15.95 12.18 32.29
C GLY A 116 17.45 12.31 32.51
N PHE A 117 18.25 11.47 31.87
CA PHE A 117 19.67 11.30 32.18
C PHE A 117 20.54 11.50 30.95
N ALA A 118 21.59 12.31 31.08
CA ALA A 118 22.64 12.48 30.08
C ALA A 118 22.13 12.82 28.66
N ASN A 119 21.00 13.51 28.54
CA ASN A 119 20.51 13.96 27.24
C ASN A 119 21.24 15.22 26.79
N SER A 120 21.52 15.33 25.49
CA SER A 120 22.16 16.49 24.87
C SER A 120 21.29 17.04 23.75
N GLY A 121 20.92 18.32 23.84
CA GLY A 121 20.10 19.03 22.86
C GLY A 121 18.82 19.60 23.48
N VAL A 122 17.70 19.54 22.76
CA VAL A 122 16.44 20.19 23.17
C VAL A 122 15.27 19.22 23.23
N GLY A 123 14.55 19.22 24.36
CA GLY A 123 13.26 18.54 24.47
C GLY A 123 13.32 17.01 24.46
N ASN A 124 14.48 16.42 24.77
CA ASN A 124 14.61 14.96 24.83
C ASN A 124 14.05 14.40 26.14
N ILE A 125 13.45 13.21 26.08
CA ILE A 125 12.94 12.47 27.23
C ILE A 125 13.58 11.07 27.23
N GLY A 126 14.29 10.73 28.31
CA GLY A 126 14.88 9.40 28.51
C GLY A 126 16.37 9.45 28.85
N PHE A 127 17.16 8.57 28.23
CA PHE A 127 18.55 8.32 28.64
C PHE A 127 19.52 8.48 27.46
N GLY A 128 20.52 9.35 27.57
CA GLY A 128 21.62 9.41 26.60
C GLY A 128 21.22 9.80 25.19
N ASN A 129 20.12 10.54 25.01
CA ASN A 129 19.69 10.97 23.67
C ASN A 129 20.47 12.22 23.23
N THR A 130 20.96 12.22 21.99
CA THR A 130 21.66 13.34 21.35
C THR A 130 20.85 13.86 20.16
N GLY A 131 20.51 15.15 20.18
CA GLY A 131 19.69 15.84 19.18
C GLY A 131 18.42 16.43 19.79
N ASN A 132 17.31 16.52 19.05
CA ASN A 132 16.11 17.23 19.50
C ASN A 132 14.84 16.38 19.46
N ASN A 133 13.98 16.53 20.46
CA ASN A 133 12.66 15.91 20.57
C ASN A 133 12.68 14.37 20.48
N ASN A 134 13.70 13.74 21.05
CA ASN A 134 13.79 12.27 21.10
C ASN A 134 13.12 11.71 22.37
N LEU A 135 12.42 10.59 22.25
CA LEU A 135 11.85 9.85 23.38
C LEU A 135 12.43 8.43 23.40
N GLY A 136 13.37 8.15 24.31
CA GLY A 136 14.03 6.85 24.29
C GLY A 136 15.37 6.73 25.01
N ILE A 137 16.15 5.75 24.59
CA ILE A 137 17.46 5.41 25.16
C ILE A 137 18.51 5.47 24.05
N GLY A 138 19.56 6.27 24.17
CA GLY A 138 20.74 6.25 23.29
C GLY A 138 20.50 6.73 21.86
N LEU A 139 19.41 7.47 21.59
CA LEU A 139 19.08 7.93 20.24
C LEU A 139 20.04 9.03 19.77
N THR A 140 20.40 9.05 18.48
CA THR A 140 21.20 10.14 17.86
C THR A 140 20.48 10.67 16.63
N GLY A 141 20.10 11.94 16.62
CA GLY A 141 19.31 12.60 15.57
C GLY A 141 18.09 13.34 16.14
N ASN A 142 17.08 13.63 15.32
CA ASN A 142 15.90 14.41 15.75
C ASN A 142 14.61 13.61 15.58
N ASN A 143 13.64 13.87 16.47
CA ASN A 143 12.26 13.36 16.41
C ASN A 143 12.16 11.82 16.41
N GLN A 144 13.07 11.14 17.11
CA GLN A 144 13.08 9.68 17.20
C GLN A 144 12.34 9.17 18.43
N VAL A 145 11.74 7.99 18.32
CA VAL A 145 11.16 7.26 19.45
C VAL A 145 11.68 5.81 19.43
N GLY A 146 12.38 5.38 20.49
CA GLY A 146 12.87 4.00 20.59
C GLY A 146 14.19 3.82 21.35
N ILE A 147 14.98 2.84 20.92
CA ILE A 147 16.30 2.51 21.49
C ILE A 147 17.36 2.69 20.41
N GLY A 148 18.41 3.45 20.74
CA GLY A 148 19.54 3.79 19.88
C GLY A 148 20.38 2.57 19.52
N GLY A 149 21.00 2.64 18.35
CA GLY A 149 21.67 1.50 17.72
C GLY A 149 20.69 0.51 17.08
N LEU A 150 19.41 0.53 17.46
CA LEU A 150 18.37 -0.25 16.79
C LEU A 150 17.66 0.56 15.68
N ASN A 151 17.84 1.88 15.57
CA ASN A 151 17.36 2.64 14.41
C ASN A 151 18.49 3.50 13.82
N SER A 152 18.49 3.68 12.49
CA SER A 152 19.37 4.61 11.78
C SER A 152 18.56 5.57 10.89
N GLY A 153 18.99 6.82 10.79
CA GLY A 153 18.26 7.91 10.12
C GLY A 153 17.42 8.76 11.09
N SER A 154 16.42 9.48 10.59
CA SER A 154 15.63 10.47 11.35
C SER A 154 14.13 10.19 11.32
N GLY A 155 13.40 10.62 12.36
CA GLY A 155 11.94 10.52 12.38
C GLY A 155 11.35 9.10 12.47
N ASN A 156 12.17 8.09 12.77
CA ASN A 156 11.70 6.72 12.91
C ASN A 156 10.98 6.50 14.25
N ILE A 157 9.88 5.75 14.22
CA ILE A 157 9.11 5.31 15.39
C ILE A 157 9.09 3.78 15.41
N GLY A 158 9.65 3.17 16.46
CA GLY A 158 9.73 1.72 16.62
C GLY A 158 11.18 1.25 16.73
N LEU A 159 11.50 0.04 16.24
CA LEU A 159 12.83 -0.58 16.38
C LEU A 159 13.29 -1.22 15.07
N PHE A 160 14.60 -1.34 14.88
CA PHE A 160 15.24 -1.98 13.72
C PHE A 160 14.97 -1.28 12.38
N ASN A 161 14.61 0.01 12.37
CA ASN A 161 14.37 0.76 11.14
C ASN A 161 15.64 1.45 10.63
N SER A 162 15.82 1.51 9.32
CA SER A 162 16.90 2.22 8.64
C SER A 162 16.34 3.18 7.59
N GLY A 163 16.89 4.40 7.53
CA GLY A 163 16.37 5.48 6.67
C GLY A 163 15.44 6.42 7.46
N ASN A 164 14.53 7.13 6.80
CA ASN A 164 13.78 8.22 7.45
C ASN A 164 12.28 7.98 7.55
N ASN A 165 11.66 8.48 8.62
CA ASN A 165 10.21 8.56 8.80
C ASN A 165 9.49 7.20 8.72
N ASN A 166 10.15 6.11 9.10
CA ASN A 166 9.53 4.80 9.15
C ASN A 166 8.79 4.58 10.47
N ILE A 167 7.64 3.91 10.42
CA ILE A 167 6.84 3.54 11.59
C ILE A 167 6.71 2.02 11.65
N GLY A 168 7.13 1.41 12.76
CA GLY A 168 7.04 -0.03 12.99
C GLY A 168 8.40 -0.69 13.16
N PHE A 169 8.61 -1.84 12.51
CA PHE A 169 9.79 -2.67 12.75
C PHE A 169 10.51 -3.09 11.47
N PHE A 170 11.85 -3.16 11.52
CA PHE A 170 12.66 -3.73 10.44
C PHE A 170 12.47 -3.06 9.06
N ASN A 171 11.94 -1.83 9.00
CA ASN A 171 11.74 -1.15 7.72
C ASN A 171 13.05 -0.50 7.24
N SER A 172 13.29 -0.51 5.94
CA SER A 172 14.46 0.10 5.29
C SER A 172 14.03 1.03 4.16
N GLY A 173 14.59 2.24 4.12
CA GLY A 173 14.21 3.29 3.17
C GLY A 173 13.37 4.38 3.86
N ASN A 174 12.43 5.01 3.16
CA ASN A 174 11.74 6.19 3.70
C ASN A 174 10.21 6.07 3.74
N GLY A 175 9.61 6.49 4.85
CA GLY A 175 8.16 6.65 4.97
C GLY A 175 7.37 5.34 4.97
N ASN A 176 8.00 4.20 5.29
CA ASN A 176 7.28 2.94 5.37
C ASN A 176 6.51 2.81 6.68
N VAL A 177 5.33 2.18 6.64
CA VAL A 177 4.51 1.89 7.82
C VAL A 177 4.25 0.39 7.90
N GLY A 178 4.71 -0.26 8.96
CA GLY A 178 4.48 -1.68 9.23
C GLY A 178 5.77 -2.44 9.51
N ILE A 179 5.95 -3.61 8.90
CA ILE A 179 7.02 -4.55 9.27
C ILE A 179 7.82 -5.00 8.06
N GLY A 180 9.14 -4.84 8.11
CA GLY A 180 10.05 -5.46 7.14
C GLY A 180 9.90 -4.93 5.71
N ASN A 181 9.40 -3.71 5.54
CA ASN A 181 9.28 -3.12 4.20
C ASN A 181 10.61 -2.53 3.75
N SER A 182 10.90 -2.58 2.45
CA SER A 182 12.09 -1.97 1.84
C SER A 182 11.72 -0.99 0.73
N SER A 183 12.60 -0.01 0.46
CA SER A 183 12.33 1.15 -0.41
C SER A 183 11.40 2.17 0.26
N ASN A 184 10.53 2.85 -0.49
CA ASN A 184 9.81 4.01 0.01
C ASN A 184 8.28 3.80 0.05
N LEU A 185 7.65 4.40 1.07
CA LEU A 185 6.20 4.62 1.17
C LEU A 185 5.33 3.35 1.10
N ASN A 186 5.86 2.19 1.49
CA ASN A 186 5.04 0.99 1.59
C ASN A 186 4.24 0.98 2.90
N VAL A 187 3.04 0.40 2.86
CA VAL A 187 2.18 0.20 4.01
C VAL A 187 1.84 -1.29 4.15
N GLY A 188 2.18 -1.91 5.28
CA GLY A 188 1.91 -3.31 5.56
C GLY A 188 3.18 -4.10 5.87
N VAL A 189 3.29 -5.31 5.33
CA VAL A 189 4.32 -6.27 5.76
C VAL A 189 5.12 -6.79 4.57
N ALA A 190 6.45 -6.81 4.71
CA ALA A 190 7.38 -7.43 3.78
C ALA A 190 7.24 -6.95 2.32
N ASN A 191 6.78 -5.72 2.11
CA ASN A 191 6.73 -5.14 0.77
C ASN A 191 8.11 -4.62 0.36
N SER A 192 8.45 -4.75 -0.92
CA SER A 192 9.72 -4.30 -1.47
C SER A 192 9.53 -3.44 -2.71
N GLY A 193 10.33 -2.38 -2.82
CA GLY A 193 10.35 -1.54 -4.00
C GLY A 193 11.35 -2.00 -5.05
N SER A 194 10.94 -2.04 -6.31
CA SER A 194 11.84 -2.13 -7.47
C SER A 194 11.26 -1.32 -8.63
N LEU A 195 12.11 -0.77 -9.49
CA LEU A 195 11.65 -0.05 -10.67
C LEU A 195 11.14 -1.06 -11.69
N VAL A 196 9.85 -1.00 -12.02
CA VAL A 196 9.23 -1.88 -13.02
C VAL A 196 8.38 -1.04 -13.97
N GLY A 197 8.85 -0.89 -15.20
CA GLY A 197 8.20 -0.07 -16.22
C GLY A 197 8.09 1.40 -15.79
N PRO A 198 6.92 2.04 -15.93
CA PRO A 198 6.74 3.47 -15.62
C PRO A 198 6.45 3.77 -14.14
N PHE A 199 6.34 2.75 -13.29
CA PHE A 199 5.86 2.94 -11.91
C PHE A 199 7.00 3.25 -10.93
N GLN A 200 6.74 4.15 -9.96
CA GLN A 200 7.70 4.40 -8.90
C GLN A 200 7.92 3.11 -8.05
N PRO A 201 9.16 2.80 -7.66
CA PRO A 201 9.43 1.74 -6.69
C PRO A 201 8.71 2.00 -5.37
N GLY A 202 8.23 0.93 -4.72
CA GLY A 202 7.57 1.00 -3.42
C GLY A 202 6.09 1.40 -3.54
N HIS A 203 5.58 2.18 -2.59
CA HIS A 203 4.16 2.57 -2.55
C HIS A 203 3.19 1.38 -2.54
N ASN A 204 3.67 0.20 -2.13
CA ASN A 204 2.83 -0.99 -2.10
C ASN A 204 2.02 -1.00 -0.80
N THR A 205 0.79 -1.49 -0.87
CA THR A 205 -0.08 -1.68 0.29
C THR A 205 -0.45 -3.15 0.44
N GLY A 206 -0.25 -3.72 1.63
CA GLY A 206 -0.62 -5.10 1.94
C GLY A 206 0.59 -5.97 2.32
N PHE A 207 0.66 -7.19 1.81
CA PHE A 207 1.65 -8.19 2.24
C PHE A 207 2.50 -8.70 1.09
N GLY A 208 3.82 -8.66 1.23
CA GLY A 208 4.76 -9.37 0.36
C GLY A 208 4.75 -8.91 -1.09
N ASN A 209 4.31 -7.68 -1.38
CA ASN A 209 4.32 -7.17 -2.74
C ASN A 209 5.75 -6.72 -3.14
N SER A 210 6.08 -6.84 -4.42
CA SER A 210 7.36 -6.40 -4.99
C SER A 210 7.16 -5.52 -6.22
N GLY A 211 8.01 -4.50 -6.37
CA GLY A 211 7.91 -3.53 -7.47
C GLY A 211 7.29 -2.20 -7.04
N GLY A 212 6.20 -1.76 -7.67
CA GLY A 212 5.63 -0.43 -7.45
C GLY A 212 4.09 -0.38 -7.45
N ILE A 213 3.50 0.36 -6.51
CA ILE A 213 2.05 0.72 -6.50
C ILE A 213 1.13 -0.52 -6.52
N ASN A 214 1.55 -1.64 -5.93
CA ASN A 214 0.71 -2.83 -5.83
C ASN A 214 -0.16 -2.79 -4.57
N THR A 215 -1.38 -3.31 -4.65
CA THR A 215 -2.30 -3.45 -3.51
C THR A 215 -2.75 -4.89 -3.33
N GLY A 216 -2.60 -5.43 -2.12
CA GLY A 216 -3.03 -6.79 -1.76
C GLY A 216 -1.87 -7.69 -1.38
N PHE A 217 -1.80 -8.91 -1.94
CA PHE A 217 -0.91 -9.97 -1.45
C PHE A 217 0.00 -10.52 -2.54
N PHE A 218 1.30 -10.54 -2.30
CA PHE A 218 2.27 -11.25 -3.16
C PHE A 218 2.24 -10.84 -4.64
N ASN A 219 1.85 -9.61 -4.94
CA ASN A 219 1.91 -9.12 -6.32
C ASN A 219 3.35 -8.71 -6.67
N GLY A 220 3.78 -9.00 -7.89
CA GLY A 220 5.07 -8.61 -8.44
C GLY A 220 4.91 -7.71 -9.67
N GLY A 221 5.70 -6.65 -9.74
CA GLY A 221 5.67 -5.69 -10.85
C GLY A 221 5.00 -4.38 -10.46
N GLY A 222 4.15 -3.82 -11.32
CA GLY A 222 3.66 -2.44 -11.19
C GLY A 222 2.14 -2.31 -11.24
N GLY A 223 1.52 -1.66 -10.27
CA GLY A 223 0.10 -1.26 -10.34
C GLY A 223 -0.91 -2.41 -10.23
N ASN A 224 -0.53 -3.57 -9.71
CA ASN A 224 -1.44 -4.72 -9.61
C ASN A 224 -2.33 -4.62 -8.35
N THR A 225 -3.57 -5.08 -8.45
CA THR A 225 -4.50 -5.17 -7.31
C THR A 225 -5.05 -6.59 -7.16
N GLY A 226 -5.03 -7.12 -5.94
CA GLY A 226 -5.51 -8.48 -5.63
C GLY A 226 -4.38 -9.35 -5.11
N ALA A 227 -4.24 -10.58 -5.59
CA ALA A 227 -3.20 -11.48 -5.08
C ALA A 227 -2.44 -12.27 -6.14
N GLY A 228 -1.11 -12.38 -5.97
CA GLY A 228 -0.25 -13.22 -6.80
C GLY A 228 -0.13 -12.79 -8.25
N ASN A 229 -0.47 -11.54 -8.59
CA ASN A 229 -0.36 -11.05 -9.95
C ASN A 229 1.10 -10.67 -10.28
N GLY A 230 1.55 -10.96 -11.50
CA GLY A 230 2.87 -10.61 -12.02
C GLY A 230 2.79 -9.68 -13.25
N GLY A 231 3.66 -8.68 -13.33
CA GLY A 231 3.71 -7.75 -14.45
C GLY A 231 3.01 -6.43 -14.15
N LEU A 232 2.23 -5.88 -15.08
CA LEU A 232 1.72 -4.50 -14.99
C LEU A 232 0.19 -4.45 -14.95
N ALA A 233 -0.35 -3.69 -13.99
CA ALA A 233 -1.75 -3.24 -13.95
C ALA A 233 -2.79 -4.37 -14.03
N ASN A 234 -2.50 -5.55 -13.46
CA ASN A 234 -3.47 -6.64 -13.40
C ASN A 234 -4.38 -6.53 -12.18
N LEU A 235 -5.65 -6.95 -12.33
CA LEU A 235 -6.66 -6.97 -11.28
C LEU A 235 -7.17 -8.39 -11.04
N GLY A 236 -7.14 -8.84 -9.80
CA GLY A 236 -7.68 -10.15 -9.38
C GLY A 236 -6.58 -11.10 -8.91
N PHE A 237 -6.55 -12.34 -9.40
CA PHE A 237 -5.74 -13.41 -8.82
C PHE A 237 -4.82 -14.08 -9.82
N GLY A 238 -3.53 -14.16 -9.53
CA GLY A 238 -2.60 -15.02 -10.28
C GLY A 238 -2.42 -14.65 -11.75
N ASN A 239 -2.75 -13.43 -12.17
CA ASN A 239 -2.59 -13.00 -13.55
C ASN A 239 -1.13 -12.65 -13.84
N THR A 240 -0.60 -12.99 -15.03
CA THR A 240 0.73 -12.58 -15.46
C THR A 240 0.69 -11.80 -16.78
N GLY A 241 1.51 -10.77 -16.91
CA GLY A 241 1.55 -9.90 -18.08
C GLY A 241 0.96 -8.54 -17.80
N THR A 242 0.15 -7.99 -18.71
CA THR A 242 -0.28 -6.58 -18.65
C THR A 242 -1.79 -6.39 -18.76
N VAL A 243 -2.39 -5.66 -17.82
CA VAL A 243 -3.79 -5.20 -17.85
C VAL A 243 -4.80 -6.35 -17.97
N ASN A 244 -4.55 -7.47 -17.30
CA ASN A 244 -5.53 -8.55 -17.22
C ASN A 244 -6.46 -8.37 -16.01
N THR A 245 -7.74 -8.72 -16.17
CA THR A 245 -8.74 -8.69 -15.09
C THR A 245 -9.38 -10.06 -14.89
N GLY A 246 -9.46 -10.52 -13.64
CA GLY A 246 -10.02 -11.82 -13.26
C GLY A 246 -8.95 -12.74 -12.70
N SER A 247 -8.91 -14.01 -13.11
CA SER A 247 -8.02 -15.00 -12.48
C SER A 247 -7.16 -15.79 -13.47
N PHE A 248 -5.89 -15.99 -13.15
CA PHE A 248 -4.98 -16.89 -13.87
C PHE A 248 -4.85 -16.59 -15.37
N ASN A 249 -5.05 -15.34 -15.78
CA ASN A 249 -4.82 -14.94 -17.17
C ASN A 249 -3.32 -14.70 -17.43
N THR A 250 -2.86 -15.01 -18.63
CA THR A 250 -1.48 -14.75 -19.07
C THR A 250 -1.49 -13.93 -20.37
N GLY A 251 -0.61 -12.94 -20.47
CA GLY A 251 -0.52 -12.06 -21.65
C GLY A 251 -1.13 -10.68 -21.40
N THR A 252 -1.93 -10.17 -22.35
CA THR A 252 -2.31 -8.75 -22.38
C THR A 252 -3.82 -8.53 -22.55
N LEU A 253 -4.40 -7.64 -21.75
CA LEU A 253 -5.79 -7.18 -21.91
C LEU A 253 -6.86 -8.29 -21.86
N ASN A 254 -6.61 -9.39 -21.16
CA ASN A 254 -7.61 -10.44 -21.01
C ASN A 254 -8.57 -10.16 -19.85
N THR A 255 -9.85 -10.49 -20.01
CA THR A 255 -10.88 -10.38 -18.97
C THR A 255 -11.58 -11.72 -18.76
N GLY A 256 -11.67 -12.17 -17.51
CA GLY A 256 -12.27 -13.46 -17.12
C GLY A 256 -11.22 -14.38 -16.53
N ASN A 257 -11.27 -15.69 -16.80
CA ASN A 257 -10.38 -16.64 -16.13
C ASN A 257 -9.60 -17.55 -17.10
N PHE A 258 -8.35 -17.85 -16.74
CA PHE A 258 -7.51 -18.82 -17.45
C PHE A 258 -7.34 -18.53 -18.95
N ASN A 259 -7.39 -17.27 -19.36
CA ASN A 259 -7.10 -16.91 -20.75
C ASN A 259 -5.59 -16.73 -20.97
N SER A 260 -5.10 -17.10 -22.14
CA SER A 260 -3.72 -16.87 -22.56
C SER A 260 -3.65 -16.14 -23.89
N GLY A 261 -2.83 -15.10 -24.00
CA GLY A 261 -2.64 -14.33 -25.23
C GLY A 261 -3.18 -12.91 -25.10
N THR A 262 -3.90 -12.39 -26.09
CA THR A 262 -4.25 -10.97 -26.13
C THR A 262 -5.75 -10.72 -26.30
N LEU A 263 -6.29 -9.76 -25.53
CA LEU A 263 -7.64 -9.22 -25.72
C LEU A 263 -8.76 -10.29 -25.70
N ASN A 264 -8.61 -11.35 -24.91
CA ASN A 264 -9.66 -12.36 -24.77
C ASN A 264 -10.65 -11.97 -23.66
N THR A 265 -11.93 -12.27 -23.87
CA THR A 265 -13.00 -12.09 -22.87
C THR A 265 -13.74 -13.40 -22.62
N GLY A 266 -13.93 -13.77 -21.36
CA GLY A 266 -14.56 -15.04 -20.97
C GLY A 266 -13.54 -15.98 -20.33
N ASP A 267 -13.68 -17.29 -20.52
CA ASP A 267 -12.87 -18.26 -19.79
C ASP A 267 -12.12 -19.24 -20.72
N LEU A 268 -10.94 -19.70 -20.31
CA LEU A 268 -10.15 -20.74 -20.98
C LEU A 268 -9.80 -20.44 -22.45
N ASN A 269 -9.77 -19.17 -22.89
CA ASN A 269 -9.43 -18.85 -24.27
C ASN A 269 -7.92 -18.73 -24.47
N SER A 270 -7.39 -19.27 -25.57
CA SER A 270 -5.98 -19.14 -25.98
C SER A 270 -5.85 -18.50 -27.37
N GLY A 271 -4.97 -17.51 -27.52
CA GLY A 271 -4.79 -16.76 -28.76
C GLY A 271 -5.23 -15.31 -28.59
N SER A 272 -5.79 -14.71 -29.64
CA SER A 272 -6.09 -13.28 -29.67
C SER A 272 -7.55 -12.96 -29.98
N VAL A 273 -8.13 -11.97 -29.30
CA VAL A 273 -9.45 -11.40 -29.61
C VAL A 273 -10.58 -12.44 -29.56
N ASN A 274 -10.49 -13.42 -28.66
CA ASN A 274 -11.57 -14.40 -28.48
C ASN A 274 -12.58 -13.96 -27.43
N THR A 275 -13.86 -14.25 -27.66
CA THR A 275 -14.94 -14.03 -26.70
C THR A 275 -15.72 -15.32 -26.45
N GLY A 276 -15.82 -15.75 -25.20
CA GLY A 276 -16.62 -16.92 -24.80
C GLY A 276 -15.80 -17.94 -24.01
N TRP A 277 -16.01 -19.23 -24.24
CA TRP A 277 -15.43 -20.30 -23.43
C TRP A 277 -14.60 -21.26 -24.25
N ALA A 278 -13.37 -21.51 -23.82
CA ALA A 278 -12.49 -22.55 -24.36
C ALA A 278 -12.23 -22.43 -25.86
N ASN A 279 -12.05 -21.21 -26.38
CA ASN A 279 -11.66 -20.99 -27.77
C ASN A 279 -10.13 -20.97 -27.92
N SER A 280 -9.60 -21.57 -28.97
CA SER A 280 -8.19 -21.55 -29.36
C SER A 280 -8.01 -20.97 -30.76
N GLY A 281 -7.04 -20.08 -30.95
CA GLY A 281 -6.79 -19.36 -32.21
C GLY A 281 -7.22 -17.90 -32.10
N ASP A 282 -7.49 -17.23 -33.22
CA ASP A 282 -7.72 -15.78 -33.23
C ASP A 282 -9.14 -15.38 -33.68
N VAL A 283 -9.70 -14.33 -33.09
CA VAL A 283 -10.97 -13.69 -33.50
C VAL A 283 -12.18 -14.64 -33.42
N ASN A 284 -12.23 -15.52 -32.42
CA ASN A 284 -13.37 -16.43 -32.22
C ASN A 284 -14.41 -15.85 -31.26
N THR A 285 -15.68 -16.13 -31.48
CA THR A 285 -16.77 -15.89 -30.54
C THR A 285 -17.60 -17.17 -30.36
N GLY A 286 -17.81 -17.62 -29.13
CA GLY A 286 -18.61 -18.83 -28.87
C GLY A 286 -17.93 -19.81 -27.92
N LEU A 287 -18.16 -21.10 -28.15
CA LEU A 287 -17.72 -22.16 -27.23
C LEU A 287 -16.89 -23.21 -27.97
N PHE A 288 -15.75 -23.62 -27.41
CA PHE A 288 -14.95 -24.74 -27.89
C PHE A 288 -14.47 -24.62 -29.36
N ASN A 289 -14.23 -23.40 -29.86
CA ASN A 289 -13.72 -23.22 -31.22
C ASN A 289 -12.20 -23.42 -31.29
N ALA A 290 -11.68 -23.93 -32.41
CA ALA A 290 -10.27 -24.11 -32.67
C ALA A 290 -9.91 -23.60 -34.08
N GLY A 291 -9.06 -22.58 -34.19
CA GLY A 291 -8.73 -21.91 -35.45
C GLY A 291 -9.17 -20.45 -35.42
N ASP A 292 -9.37 -19.82 -36.58
CA ASP A 292 -9.54 -18.37 -36.65
C ASP A 292 -10.93 -17.96 -37.17
N VAL A 293 -11.47 -16.84 -36.68
CA VAL A 293 -12.70 -16.20 -37.18
C VAL A 293 -13.96 -17.08 -37.07
N ASN A 294 -14.08 -17.87 -35.99
CA ASN A 294 -15.26 -18.73 -35.76
C ASN A 294 -16.29 -18.07 -34.85
N THR A 295 -17.59 -18.17 -35.17
CA THR A 295 -18.69 -17.59 -34.35
C THR A 295 -19.67 -18.63 -33.79
N ALA A 296 -19.26 -19.89 -33.69
CA ALA A 296 -20.13 -21.04 -33.47
C ALA A 296 -19.75 -21.84 -32.19
N ILE A 297 -20.36 -23.01 -32.01
CA ILE A 297 -19.95 -24.00 -31.01
C ILE A 297 -19.17 -25.11 -31.71
N GLY A 298 -17.94 -25.36 -31.28
CA GLY A 298 -17.12 -26.49 -31.76
C GLY A 298 -16.60 -26.34 -33.18
N ALA A 299 -16.46 -25.13 -33.72
CA ALA A 299 -15.93 -24.92 -35.06
C ALA A 299 -14.42 -25.16 -35.10
N ILE A 300 -13.94 -25.78 -36.19
CA ILE A 300 -12.53 -26.11 -36.40
C ILE A 300 -12.07 -25.50 -37.75
N GLY A 301 -10.92 -24.83 -37.75
CA GLY A 301 -10.30 -24.22 -38.94
C GLY A 301 -10.50 -22.71 -39.04
N VAL A 302 -10.29 -22.16 -40.24
CA VAL A 302 -10.56 -20.75 -40.54
C VAL A 302 -12.02 -20.63 -40.96
N GLY A 303 -12.80 -19.85 -40.20
CA GLY A 303 -14.23 -19.64 -40.40
C GLY A 303 -14.54 -19.14 -41.81
N PRO A 304 -15.48 -19.77 -42.57
CA PRO A 304 -15.90 -19.29 -43.90
C PRO A 304 -16.83 -18.07 -43.84
N GLY A 305 -16.57 -17.06 -43.01
CA GLY A 305 -17.50 -15.93 -42.79
C GLY A 305 -18.61 -16.25 -41.78
N THR A 306 -19.76 -15.58 -41.87
CA THR A 306 -20.82 -15.54 -40.82
C THR A 306 -21.53 -16.89 -40.59
N VAL A 307 -20.86 -17.82 -39.89
CA VAL A 307 -21.38 -19.15 -39.54
C VAL A 307 -21.64 -19.24 -38.04
N SER A 308 -22.88 -19.54 -37.64
CA SER A 308 -23.32 -19.64 -36.24
C SER A 308 -24.03 -20.98 -35.98
N GLY A 309 -24.21 -21.40 -34.73
CA GLY A 309 -24.86 -22.67 -34.39
C GLY A 309 -23.87 -23.83 -34.17
N PHE A 310 -24.28 -25.08 -34.46
CA PHE A 310 -23.46 -26.29 -34.20
C PHE A 310 -23.27 -27.11 -35.48
N GLY A 311 -22.03 -27.45 -35.81
CA GLY A 311 -21.72 -28.39 -36.90
C GLY A 311 -22.04 -27.91 -38.32
N ASN A 312 -22.14 -26.59 -38.56
CA ASN A 312 -22.38 -26.05 -39.90
C ASN A 312 -21.06 -25.91 -40.70
N THR A 313 -21.05 -26.25 -41.98
CA THR A 313 -19.92 -26.11 -42.91
C THR A 313 -20.33 -25.31 -44.15
N GLY A 314 -19.59 -24.27 -44.54
CA GLY A 314 -19.97 -23.35 -45.63
C GLY A 314 -19.99 -21.89 -45.15
N THR A 315 -20.39 -20.93 -45.98
CA THR A 315 -20.46 -19.50 -45.63
C THR A 315 -21.90 -19.10 -45.27
N ILE A 316 -22.11 -18.11 -44.40
CA ILE A 316 -23.46 -17.55 -44.12
C ILE A 316 -24.45 -18.63 -43.63
N SER A 317 -24.04 -19.54 -42.75
CA SER A 317 -24.87 -20.67 -42.27
C SER A 317 -25.27 -20.56 -40.80
N SER A 318 -26.48 -21.00 -40.42
CA SER A 318 -26.97 -20.99 -39.02
C SER A 318 -27.78 -22.23 -38.65
N GLY A 319 -27.82 -22.62 -37.38
CA GLY A 319 -28.59 -23.79 -36.92
C GLY A 319 -27.71 -25.03 -36.65
N PHE A 320 -28.16 -26.23 -36.98
CA PHE A 320 -27.51 -27.50 -36.60
C PHE A 320 -27.16 -28.37 -37.82
N PHE A 321 -25.89 -28.68 -38.02
CA PHE A 321 -25.41 -29.66 -39.03
C PHE A 321 -25.75 -29.31 -40.49
N ASN A 322 -25.76 -28.03 -40.88
CA ASN A 322 -25.97 -27.61 -42.27
C ASN A 322 -24.65 -27.60 -43.08
N SER A 323 -24.70 -27.93 -44.37
CA SER A 323 -23.56 -27.98 -45.28
C SER A 323 -23.81 -27.21 -46.57
N GLY A 324 -23.24 -26.02 -46.71
CA GLY A 324 -23.30 -25.16 -47.89
C GLY A 324 -23.58 -23.70 -47.55
N ASP A 325 -23.55 -22.84 -48.56
CA ASP A 325 -23.61 -21.39 -48.38
C ASP A 325 -25.04 -20.87 -48.15
N ALA A 326 -25.22 -19.86 -47.30
CA ALA A 326 -26.51 -19.24 -47.01
C ALA A 326 -27.58 -20.22 -46.51
N THR A 327 -27.20 -21.20 -45.67
CA THR A 327 -28.09 -22.28 -45.19
C THR A 327 -28.58 -22.07 -43.75
N SER A 328 -29.83 -22.40 -43.43
CA SER A 328 -30.36 -22.29 -42.05
C SER A 328 -31.27 -23.45 -41.62
N GLY A 329 -31.35 -23.78 -40.33
CA GLY A 329 -32.20 -24.87 -39.83
C GLY A 329 -31.39 -26.09 -39.40
N SER A 330 -31.74 -27.30 -39.84
CA SER A 330 -31.06 -28.52 -39.39
C SER A 330 -30.80 -29.55 -40.50
N GLN A 331 -29.57 -30.05 -40.61
CA GLN A 331 -29.16 -31.08 -41.57
C GLN A 331 -29.39 -30.71 -43.05
N ASN A 332 -29.41 -29.42 -43.40
CA ASN A 332 -29.58 -29.01 -44.80
C ASN A 332 -28.25 -29.03 -45.54
N ALA A 333 -28.22 -29.47 -46.80
CA ALA A 333 -27.10 -29.43 -47.72
C ALA A 333 -27.45 -28.62 -48.98
N GLY A 334 -26.57 -27.71 -49.42
CA GLY A 334 -26.76 -26.90 -50.64
C GLY A 334 -26.67 -25.39 -50.40
N THR A 335 -27.09 -24.58 -51.37
CA THR A 335 -26.97 -23.10 -51.30
C THR A 335 -28.33 -22.44 -51.11
N SER A 336 -28.42 -21.44 -50.24
CA SER A 336 -29.61 -20.62 -50.00
C SER A 336 -30.85 -21.43 -49.60
N ASN A 337 -30.69 -22.41 -48.71
CA ASN A 337 -31.78 -23.27 -48.26
C ASN A 337 -32.06 -23.12 -46.75
N SER A 338 -33.30 -23.41 -46.35
CA SER A 338 -33.71 -23.38 -44.96
C SER A 338 -34.68 -24.51 -44.63
N GLY A 339 -34.59 -25.10 -43.43
CA GLY A 339 -35.53 -26.15 -42.98
C GLY A 339 -34.86 -27.38 -42.39
N TRP A 340 -35.37 -28.59 -42.68
CA TRP A 340 -34.81 -29.86 -42.17
C TRP A 340 -34.48 -30.81 -43.32
N GLN A 341 -33.24 -31.30 -43.35
CA GLN A 341 -32.77 -32.30 -44.34
C GLN A 341 -32.96 -31.90 -45.82
N ASN A 342 -32.97 -30.61 -46.13
CA ASN A 342 -33.02 -30.15 -47.52
C ASN A 342 -31.70 -30.45 -48.23
N ALA A 343 -31.72 -31.07 -49.42
CA ALA A 343 -30.52 -31.30 -50.24
C ALA A 343 -30.63 -30.57 -51.60
N VAL A 344 -30.73 -29.24 -51.57
CA VAL A 344 -31.12 -28.42 -52.73
C VAL A 344 -29.92 -27.85 -53.48
N THR A 345 -29.91 -28.01 -54.80
CA THR A 345 -29.25 -27.08 -55.73
C THR A 345 -30.31 -26.36 -56.57
N ALA A 346 -30.12 -25.06 -56.79
CA ALA A 346 -31.11 -24.07 -57.21
C ALA A 346 -32.16 -24.55 -58.26
N SER A 347 -33.43 -24.26 -57.98
CA SER A 347 -34.68 -24.43 -58.78
C SER A 347 -35.40 -25.79 -58.78
N SER A 348 -34.88 -26.79 -58.08
CA SER A 348 -35.45 -28.14 -58.02
C SER A 348 -35.02 -28.80 -56.71
N ALA A 349 -35.94 -29.43 -55.98
CA ALA A 349 -35.55 -30.15 -54.77
C ALA A 349 -35.10 -31.57 -55.15
N SER A 350 -33.79 -31.79 -55.13
CA SER A 350 -33.22 -33.14 -55.15
C SER A 350 -32.93 -33.66 -53.76
N GLY A 351 -32.99 -34.97 -53.55
CA GLY A 351 -32.92 -35.53 -52.20
C GLY A 351 -33.88 -36.69 -51.98
N ILE A 352 -34.00 -37.07 -50.72
CA ILE A 352 -34.63 -38.31 -50.27
C ILE A 352 -35.77 -37.93 -49.34
N GLY A 353 -36.99 -38.30 -49.70
CA GLY A 353 -38.17 -37.93 -48.90
C GLY A 353 -38.65 -36.48 -49.07
N ASN A 354 -38.20 -35.78 -50.12
CA ASN A 354 -38.61 -34.40 -50.41
C ASN A 354 -40.10 -34.34 -50.76
N ARG A 355 -40.87 -33.42 -50.15
CA ARG A 355 -42.34 -33.36 -50.29
C ARG A 355 -42.92 -32.19 -51.15
N GLU A 356 -42.04 -31.49 -51.88
CA GLU A 356 -42.33 -30.21 -52.56
C GLU A 356 -42.65 -30.29 -54.07
N MET A 357 -42.91 -29.15 -54.74
CA MET A 357 -43.16 -29.08 -56.19
C MET A 357 -41.88 -29.07 -57.02
N PHE A 358 -41.85 -29.83 -58.11
CA PHE A 358 -40.69 -30.00 -59.00
C PHE A 358 -39.49 -30.65 -58.29
N ASN A 359 -39.72 -31.89 -57.83
CA ASN A 359 -38.71 -32.67 -57.11
C ASN A 359 -38.06 -33.70 -58.01
N ALA A 360 -36.74 -33.86 -57.89
CA ALA A 360 -36.00 -34.87 -58.63
C ALA A 360 -35.12 -35.70 -57.70
N GLY A 361 -35.41 -36.98 -57.46
CA GLY A 361 -34.64 -37.75 -56.46
C GLY A 361 -35.20 -39.13 -56.16
N ILE A 362 -35.36 -39.50 -54.89
CA ILE A 362 -35.80 -40.86 -54.46
C ILE A 362 -36.82 -40.72 -53.33
N SER A 363 -37.93 -41.47 -53.38
CA SER A 363 -38.94 -41.45 -52.30
C SER A 363 -39.52 -40.07 -51.99
N ASN A 364 -39.47 -39.18 -52.97
CA ASN A 364 -40.04 -37.84 -52.94
C ASN A 364 -41.56 -37.91 -53.21
N ALA A 365 -42.34 -37.03 -52.59
CA ALA A 365 -43.79 -36.97 -52.75
C ALA A 365 -44.21 -35.56 -53.19
N ALA A 366 -44.56 -35.37 -54.46
CA ALA A 366 -44.49 -34.08 -55.14
C ALA A 366 -45.44 -33.96 -56.36
N PRO A 367 -46.22 -32.88 -56.54
CA PRO A 367 -47.19 -32.76 -57.64
C PRO A 367 -46.58 -32.92 -59.03
N ILE A 368 -45.35 -32.41 -59.22
CA ILE A 368 -44.57 -32.60 -60.43
C ILE A 368 -43.19 -33.10 -59.99
N SER A 369 -42.81 -34.31 -60.40
CA SER A 369 -41.56 -34.94 -59.94
C SER A 369 -40.91 -35.78 -61.03
N SER A 370 -39.58 -35.91 -61.01
CA SER A 370 -38.87 -36.76 -61.97
C SER A 370 -37.84 -37.67 -61.29
N GLY A 371 -37.76 -38.94 -61.68
CA GLY A 371 -36.85 -39.94 -61.08
C GLY A 371 -37.59 -41.22 -60.65
N PHE A 372 -37.25 -41.76 -59.47
CA PHE A 372 -37.63 -43.11 -59.04
C PHE A 372 -38.36 -43.17 -57.69
N PHE A 373 -39.34 -44.06 -57.56
CA PHE A 373 -40.10 -44.32 -56.33
C PHE A 373 -40.80 -43.07 -55.77
N HIS A 374 -41.34 -42.23 -56.66
CA HIS A 374 -42.06 -41.01 -56.30
C HIS A 374 -43.56 -41.17 -56.24
N THR A 375 -44.21 -40.26 -55.51
CA THR A 375 -45.66 -40.18 -55.37
C THR A 375 -46.18 -38.77 -55.69
N GLY A 376 -46.95 -38.58 -56.77
CA GLY A 376 -47.62 -37.31 -57.09
C GLY A 376 -48.27 -37.18 -58.49
N ALA A 377 -48.78 -36.00 -58.85
CA ALA A 377 -49.78 -35.86 -59.93
C ALA A 377 -49.26 -35.92 -61.38
N ARG A 378 -48.03 -35.48 -61.66
CA ARG A 378 -47.42 -35.51 -63.00
C ARG A 378 -45.95 -35.88 -62.87
N THR A 379 -45.63 -37.15 -63.12
CA THR A 379 -44.34 -37.72 -62.70
C THR A 379 -43.61 -38.42 -63.85
N SER A 380 -42.33 -38.12 -64.09
CA SER A 380 -41.55 -38.72 -65.18
C SER A 380 -40.36 -39.53 -64.68
N GLY A 381 -39.90 -40.55 -65.40
CA GLY A 381 -38.85 -41.48 -64.92
C GLY A 381 -39.36 -42.92 -64.82
N GLY A 382 -39.01 -43.68 -63.79
CA GLY A 382 -39.35 -45.11 -63.70
C GLY A 382 -39.71 -45.56 -62.29
N PHE A 383 -40.55 -46.60 -62.17
CA PHE A 383 -40.99 -47.17 -60.88
C PHE A 383 -41.66 -46.14 -59.94
N ASN A 384 -42.46 -45.23 -60.51
CA ASN A 384 -43.28 -44.24 -59.80
C ASN A 384 -44.73 -44.74 -59.66
N THR A 385 -45.48 -44.34 -58.64
CA THR A 385 -46.73 -45.05 -58.24
C THR A 385 -48.04 -44.25 -58.38
N THR A 386 -48.14 -43.23 -59.26
CA THR A 386 -49.26 -42.23 -59.25
C THR A 386 -49.90 -41.88 -60.61
N ALA A 387 -50.57 -40.74 -60.84
CA ALA A 387 -51.26 -40.44 -62.13
C ALA A 387 -50.37 -39.62 -63.09
N ASP A 388 -50.70 -39.62 -64.40
CA ASP A 388 -50.03 -38.90 -65.50
C ASP A 388 -48.49 -39.03 -65.55
N ARG A 389 -48.04 -40.16 -66.12
CA ARG A 389 -46.64 -40.59 -66.11
C ARG A 389 -46.01 -40.70 -67.50
N SER A 390 -44.71 -40.42 -67.63
CA SER A 390 -43.93 -40.66 -68.86
C SER A 390 -42.49 -41.13 -68.57
N GLY A 391 -41.94 -42.07 -69.35
CA GLY A 391 -40.60 -42.66 -69.13
C GLY A 391 -40.62 -44.19 -68.97
N PHE A 392 -39.46 -44.80 -68.71
CA PHE A 392 -39.26 -46.26 -68.75
C PHE A 392 -39.66 -46.93 -67.42
N GLY A 393 -40.43 -48.02 -67.46
CA GLY A 393 -40.93 -48.67 -66.25
C GLY A 393 -42.08 -47.90 -65.57
N ASN A 394 -42.71 -46.99 -66.31
CA ASN A 394 -44.09 -46.58 -66.16
C ASN A 394 -44.96 -47.32 -67.17
#